data_AF-A0A534XMY6-F1
#
_entry.id   AF-A0A534XMY6-F1
#
_cell.length_a   1.000
_cell.length_b   1.000
_cell.length_c   1.000
_cell.angle_alpha   90.00
_cell.angle_beta   90.00
_cell.angle_gamma   90.00
#
_symmetry.space_group_name_H-M   'P 1'
#
loop_
_entity.id
_entity.type
_entity.pdbx_description
1 polymer ?
#
loop_
_entity_poly.entity_id
_entity_poly.type
_entity_poly.pdbx_seq_one_letter_code
_entity_poly.pdbx_strand_id
1 'polypeptide(L)'
;MRASDIAPSGKLRVGLNYQNFLLVAGDGPDGEPRGVAPDLARELARRLEVPIQYVRFDTAGKLFDAVKAGQCDVGFLGNEPQRASEVAFTGPYLEIPVTFLVPEGSP
;
A
#
# COMPACT_ATOMS: atom_id res chain seq x y z
N MET A 1 13.04 9.19 12.99
CA MET A 1 12.57 7.82 12.78
C MET A 1 13.74 7.01 12.26
N ARG A 2 14.11 5.93 12.94
CA ARG A 2 15.18 4.99 12.54
C ARG A 2 14.57 3.87 11.71
N ALA A 3 15.39 3.16 10.92
CA ALA A 3 14.93 2.01 10.15
C ALA A 3 14.30 0.92 11.03
N SER A 4 14.81 0.70 12.24
CA SER A 4 14.25 -0.21 13.24
C SER A 4 12.83 0.14 13.70
N ASP A 5 12.43 1.42 13.59
CA ASP A 5 11.10 1.87 13.99
C ASP A 5 10.03 1.45 12.97
N ILE A 6 10.43 1.25 11.70
CA ILE A 6 9.53 0.85 10.60
C ILE A 6 9.72 -0.63 10.24
N ALA A 7 10.96 -1.11 10.19
CA ALA A 7 11.33 -2.48 9.79
C ALA A 7 12.04 -3.21 10.94
N PRO A 8 11.36 -3.48 12.06
CA PRO A 8 11.97 -4.06 13.26
C PRO A 8 12.55 -5.46 13.03
N SER A 9 12.10 -6.16 11.99
CA SER A 9 12.60 -7.48 11.60
C SER A 9 13.89 -7.47 10.77
N GLY A 10 14.42 -6.28 10.45
CA GLY A 10 15.56 -6.11 9.54
C GLY A 10 15.21 -6.21 8.05
N LYS A 11 13.92 -6.35 7.72
CA LYS A 11 13.35 -6.26 6.37
C LYS A 11 12.02 -5.50 6.41
N LEU A 12 11.69 -4.85 5.30
CA LEU A 12 10.43 -4.13 5.14
C LEU A 12 9.38 -5.06 4.52
N ARG A 13 8.39 -5.50 5.31
CA ARG A 13 7.24 -6.28 4.85
C ARG A 13 6.15 -5.34 4.37
N VAL A 14 5.91 -5.32 3.07
CA VAL A 14 4.96 -4.40 2.44
C VAL A 14 3.75 -5.14 1.93
N GLY A 15 2.59 -4.81 2.49
CA GLY A 15 1.32 -5.31 2.03
C GLY A 15 0.79 -4.52 0.82
N LEU A 16 0.41 -5.24 -0.23
CA LEU A 16 -0.10 -4.68 -1.48
C LEU A 16 -1.55 -5.13 -1.71
N ASN A 17 -2.42 -4.16 -2.03
CA ASN A 17 -3.82 -4.43 -2.38
C ASN A 17 -3.96 -4.63 -3.90
N TYR A 18 -4.00 -5.89 -4.35
CA TYR A 18 -4.12 -6.23 -5.78
C TYR A 18 -5.50 -5.93 -6.36
N GLN A 19 -6.51 -5.69 -5.53
CA GLN A 19 -7.81 -5.17 -5.99
C GLN A 19 -7.72 -3.74 -6.52
N ASN A 20 -6.73 -2.96 -6.07
CA ASN A 20 -6.51 -1.60 -6.54
C ASN A 20 -5.53 -1.57 -7.72
N PHE A 21 -6.03 -1.87 -8.91
CA PHE A 21 -5.24 -1.92 -10.14
C PHE A 21 -4.58 -0.59 -10.53
N LEU A 22 -5.06 0.54 -9.99
CA LEU A 22 -4.44 1.86 -10.19
C LEU A 22 -3.11 1.98 -9.42
N LEU A 23 -2.95 1.25 -8.32
CA LEU A 23 -1.75 1.25 -7.49
C LEU A 23 -0.85 0.02 -7.74
N VAL A 24 -1.45 -1.11 -8.10
CA VAL A 24 -0.77 -2.38 -8.36
C VAL A 24 -1.15 -2.87 -9.75
N ALA A 25 -0.25 -2.72 -10.71
CA ALA A 25 -0.45 -3.11 -12.11
C ALA A 25 -0.30 -4.63 -12.36
N GLY A 26 -0.22 -5.43 -11.29
CA GLY A 26 0.09 -6.85 -11.32
C GLY A 26 1.59 -7.15 -11.29
N ASP A 27 1.93 -8.41 -11.49
CA ASP A 27 3.32 -8.89 -11.44
C ASP A 27 4.02 -8.71 -12.81
N GLY A 28 5.33 -8.50 -12.77
CA GLY A 28 6.21 -8.51 -13.94
C GLY A 28 6.61 -9.92 -14.37
N PRO A 29 7.36 -10.06 -15.47
CA PRO A 29 7.90 -11.34 -15.92
C PRO A 29 8.85 -12.00 -14.89
N ASP A 30 9.44 -11.20 -14.01
CA ASP A 30 10.29 -11.61 -12.88
C ASP A 30 9.47 -12.08 -11.66
N GLY A 31 8.14 -11.98 -11.72
CA GLY A 31 7.24 -12.31 -10.61
C GLY A 31 7.14 -11.20 -9.56
N GLU A 32 7.78 -10.05 -9.75
CA GLU A 32 7.74 -8.93 -8.81
C GLU A 32 6.57 -7.98 -9.11
N PRO A 33 5.90 -7.43 -8.08
CA PRO A 33 4.81 -6.48 -8.28
C PRO A 33 5.29 -5.19 -8.96
N ARG A 34 4.44 -4.64 -9.83
CA ARG A 34 4.66 -3.38 -10.54
C ARG A 34 3.53 -2.38 -10.27
N GLY A 35 3.83 -1.10 -10.44
CA GLY A 35 2.88 0.00 -10.23
C GLY A 35 3.32 0.97 -9.13
N VAL A 36 2.48 1.97 -8.87
CA VAL A 36 2.78 3.08 -7.94
C VAL A 36 3.13 2.58 -6.54
N ALA A 37 2.32 1.67 -5.98
CA ALA A 37 2.53 1.15 -4.63
C ALA A 37 3.86 0.37 -4.49
N PRO A 38 4.15 -0.67 -5.29
CA PRO A 38 5.43 -1.37 -5.19
C PRO A 38 6.65 -0.49 -5.52
N ASP A 39 6.52 0.52 -6.40
CA ASP A 39 7.62 1.45 -6.68
C ASP A 39 7.95 2.33 -5.47
N LEU A 40 6.93 2.89 -4.82
CA LEU A 40 7.10 3.66 -3.57
C LEU A 40 7.63 2.77 -2.43
N ALA A 41 7.15 1.53 -2.34
CA ALA A 41 7.63 0.56 -1.38
C ALA A 41 9.13 0.25 -1.55
N ARG A 42 9.57 0.04 -2.79
CA ARG A 42 10.97 -0.20 -3.14
C ARG A 42 11.85 1.00 -2.77
N GLU A 43 11.39 2.21 -3.05
CA GLU A 43 12.11 3.43 -2.66
C GLU A 43 12.18 3.61 -1.15
N LEU A 44 11.11 3.28 -0.41
CA LEU A 44 11.13 3.29 1.05
C LEU A 44 12.16 2.29 1.59
N ALA A 45 12.14 1.04 1.13
CA ALA A 45 13.12 0.02 1.53
C ALA A 45 14.56 0.47 1.24
N ARG A 46 14.80 1.06 0.06
CA ARG A 46 16.11 1.61 -0.33
C ARG A 46 16.58 2.70 0.64
N ARG A 47 15.72 3.63 1.04
CA ARG A 47 16.05 4.70 2.01
C ARG A 47 16.29 4.18 3.43
N LEU A 48 15.63 3.08 3.78
CA LEU A 48 15.79 2.41 5.06
C LEU A 48 17.00 1.45 5.08
N GLU A 49 17.63 1.20 3.93
CA GLU A 49 18.74 0.27 3.76
C GLU A 49 18.41 -1.16 4.21
N VAL A 50 17.17 -1.60 4.00
CA VAL A 50 16.70 -2.94 4.34
C VAL A 50 16.13 -3.68 3.11
N PRO A 51 16.20 -5.02 3.07
CA PRO A 51 15.51 -5.81 2.06
C PRO A 51 14.01 -5.58 2.09
N ILE A 52 13.35 -5.72 0.95
CA ILE A 52 11.89 -5.66 0.82
C ILE A 52 11.29 -7.05 0.69
N GLN A 53 10.11 -7.25 1.29
CA GLN A 53 9.28 -8.43 1.11
C GLN A 53 7.85 -7.99 0.81
N TYR A 54 7.33 -8.33 -0.37
CA TYR A 54 5.93 -8.06 -0.71
C TYR A 54 5.00 -9.15 -0.18
N VAL A 55 3.88 -8.72 0.40
CA VAL A 55 2.77 -9.57 0.82
C VAL A 55 1.55 -9.17 0.00
N ARG A 56 1.01 -10.12 -0.76
CA ARG A 56 -0.06 -9.87 -1.73
C ARG A 56 -1.41 -10.12 -1.07
N PHE A 57 -2.32 -9.13 -1.15
CA PHE A 57 -3.68 -9.25 -0.65
C PHE A 57 -4.68 -9.03 -1.77
N ASP A 58 -5.73 -9.84 -1.75
CA ASP A 58 -6.85 -9.76 -2.70
C ASP A 58 -7.89 -8.72 -2.30
N THR A 59 -7.82 -8.16 -1.08
CA THR A 59 -8.74 -7.11 -0.62
C THR A 59 -8.06 -6.09 0.29
N ALA A 60 -8.61 -4.86 0.31
CA ALA A 60 -8.17 -3.81 1.22
C ALA A 60 -8.35 -4.20 2.70
N GLY A 61 -9.43 -4.92 3.04
CA GLY A 61 -9.72 -5.34 4.41
C GLY A 61 -8.65 -6.29 4.97
N LYS A 62 -8.29 -7.34 4.20
CA LYS A 62 -7.24 -8.28 4.63
C LYS A 62 -5.88 -7.60 4.78
N LEU A 63 -5.56 -6.66 3.88
CA LEU A 63 -4.35 -5.86 3.99
C LEU A 63 -4.35 -5.02 5.28
N PHE A 64 -5.45 -4.33 5.56
CA PHE A 64 -5.59 -3.53 6.77
C PHE A 64 -5.41 -4.36 8.03
N ASP A 65 -6.08 -5.52 8.12
CA ASP A 65 -5.97 -6.43 9.25
C ASP A 65 -4.53 -6.93 9.44
N ALA A 66 -3.81 -7.20 8.35
CA ALA A 66 -2.41 -7.63 8.40
C ALA A 66 -1.47 -6.53 8.91
N VAL A 67 -1.69 -5.27 8.55
CA VAL A 67 -0.94 -4.11 9.09
C VAL A 67 -1.26 -3.95 10.58
N LYS A 68 -2.54 -3.96 10.95
CA LYS A 68 -2.99 -3.86 12.34
C LYS A 68 -2.41 -4.96 13.23
N ALA A 69 -2.29 -6.19 12.70
CA ALA A 69 -1.71 -7.33 13.41
C ALA A 69 -0.16 -7.38 13.38
N GLY A 70 0.52 -6.38 12.78
CA GLY A 70 1.99 -6.34 12.69
C GLY A 70 2.59 -7.40 11.76
N GLN A 71 1.78 -8.00 10.89
CA GLN A 71 2.23 -8.96 9.87
C GLN A 71 2.88 -8.26 8.68
N CYS A 72 2.40 -7.05 8.36
CA CYS A 72 3.05 -6.11 7.46
C CYS A 72 3.53 -4.88 8.24
N ASP A 73 4.67 -4.33 7.84
CA ASP A 73 5.24 -3.13 8.42
C ASP A 73 4.60 -1.87 7.81
N VAL A 74 4.26 -1.93 6.51
CA VAL A 74 3.59 -0.88 5.75
C VAL A 74 2.54 -1.50 4.83
N GLY A 75 1.43 -0.80 4.61
CA GLY A 75 0.41 -1.17 3.63
C GLY A 75 -0.02 0.01 2.76
N PHE A 76 -0.27 -0.25 1.47
CA PHE A 76 -0.78 0.74 0.52
C PHE A 76 -2.30 0.61 0.38
N LEU A 77 -3.03 1.51 1.04
CA LEU A 77 -4.49 1.55 1.10
C LEU A 77 -4.98 2.99 0.97
N GLY A 78 -6.22 3.14 0.49
CA GLY A 78 -6.91 4.44 0.54
C GLY A 78 -7.02 4.92 1.98
N ASN A 79 -6.89 6.23 2.17
CA ASN A 79 -7.07 6.83 3.49
C ASN A 79 -8.56 6.80 3.85
N GLU A 80 -8.93 5.93 4.78
CA GLU A 80 -10.28 5.82 5.29
C GLU A 80 -10.32 6.42 6.70
N PRO A 81 -11.00 7.57 6.92
CA PRO A 81 -11.00 8.26 8.22
C PRO A 81 -11.43 7.38 9.39
N GLN A 82 -12.35 6.43 9.15
CA GLN A 82 -12.83 5.50 10.17
C GLN A 82 -11.76 4.50 10.63
N ARG A 83 -10.72 4.28 9.83
CA ARG A 83 -9.60 3.35 10.12
C ARG A 83 -8.38 4.05 10.72
N ALA A 84 -8.35 5.38 10.76
CA ALA A 84 -7.21 6.17 11.22
C ALA A 84 -6.95 6.09 12.74
N SER A 85 -7.88 5.54 13.52
CA SER A 85 -7.71 5.31 14.96
C SER A 85 -6.89 4.05 15.27
N GLU A 86 -6.69 3.15 14.31
CA GLU A 86 -6.10 1.83 14.53
C GLU A 86 -4.71 1.67 13.90
N VAL A 87 -4.40 2.47 12.89
CA VAL A 87 -3.10 2.51 12.21
C VAL A 87 -2.71 3.95 11.89
N ALA A 88 -1.40 4.22 11.84
CA ALA A 88 -0.89 5.53 11.45
C ALA A 88 -0.86 5.66 9.92
N PHE A 89 -1.49 6.70 9.38
CA PHE A 89 -1.40 7.07 7.96
C PHE A 89 -0.29 8.10 7.73
N THR A 90 0.38 8.00 6.58
CA THR A 90 1.29 9.04 6.11
C THR A 90 0.51 10.24 5.56
N GLY A 91 1.23 11.30 5.16
CA GLY A 91 0.65 12.24 4.20
C GLY A 91 0.27 11.52 2.89
N PRO A 92 -0.74 12.01 2.15
CA PRO A 92 -1.12 11.42 0.87
C PRO A 92 0.03 11.53 -0.14
N TYR A 93 0.27 10.45 -0.89
CA TYR A 93 1.25 10.42 -1.98
C TYR A 93 0.60 10.46 -3.36
N LEU A 94 -0.71 10.22 -3.44
CA LEU A 94 -1.52 10.24 -4.66
C LEU A 94 -2.96 10.55 -4.27
N GLU A 95 -3.63 11.36 -5.08
CA GLU A 95 -5.07 11.57 -5.04
C GLU A 95 -5.70 10.92 -6.27
N ILE A 96 -6.77 10.16 -6.06
CA ILE A 96 -7.52 9.51 -7.15
C ILE A 96 -8.94 10.08 -7.11
N PRO A 97 -9.27 11.05 -7.98
CA PRO A 97 -10.61 11.58 -8.07
C PRO A 97 -11.59 10.48 -8.48
N VAL A 98 -12.64 10.30 -7.69
CA VAL A 98 -13.77 9.44 -8.04
C VAL A 98 -14.89 10.35 -8.49
N THR A 99 -15.34 10.15 -9.73
CA THR A 99 -16.48 10.86 -10.31
C THR A 99 -17.49 9.87 -10.85
N PHE A 100 -18.71 10.34 -11.10
CA PHE A 100 -19.75 9.55 -11.74
C PHE A 100 -19.68 9.74 -13.26
N LEU A 101 -19.75 8.64 -13.99
CA LEU A 101 -20.09 8.67 -15.41
C LEU A 101 -21.62 8.66 -15.52
N VAL A 102 -22.20 9.73 -16.05
CA VAL A 102 -23.65 9.90 -16.18
C VAL A 102 -24.03 10.12 -17.65
N PRO A 103 -25.24 9.71 -18.09
CA PRO A 103 -25.74 10.05 -19.42
C PRO A 103 -25.78 11.56 -19.65
N GLU A 104 -25.64 11.97 -20.90
CA GLU A 104 -25.83 13.37 -21.31
C GLU A 104 -27.22 13.88 -20.88
N GLY A 105 -27.28 15.06 -20.26
CA GLY A 105 -28.52 15.66 -19.75
C GLY A 105 -28.99 15.17 -18.38
N SER A 106 -28.17 14.39 -17.66
CA SER A 106 -28.45 14.06 -16.26
C SER A 106 -28.48 15.33 -15.38
N PRO A 107 -29.36 15.41 -14.36
CA PRO A 107 -29.48 16.58 -13.48
C PRO A 107 -28.17 17.02 -12.81
#